data_AF-A0A538ABG5-F1
#
_entry.id   AF-A0A538ABG5-F1
#
_cell.length_a   1.000
_cell.length_b   1.000
_cell.length_c   1.000
_cell.angle_alpha   90.00
_cell.angle_beta   90.00
_cell.angle_gamma   90.00
#
_symmetry.space_group_name_H-M   'P 1'
#
loop_
_entity.id
_entity.type
_entity.pdbx_description
1 polymer ?
#
loop_
_entity_poly.entity_id
_entity_poly.type
_entity_poly.pdbx_seq_one_letter_code
_entity_poly.pdbx_strand_id
1 'polypeptide(L)'
;MNVAGSELSDTLRRRARVFRRARIAVLALVVGYFFLPYDWQAVIPVWLLFLGALGLEVEFFLGGYLQQRRGQPAPSSPDRGPQARDLADLGGGHWQEEDDEDEVPPLRLFPPDWYSVPQSEPAEPEVARPSYWRYVVEAVAAVAIVAGILFYAVRPHGWDAVSATDRARAQAVFSREATQIAGHPARIGCDTSGKYVGFVQDADGVAAVGGSQAYLTPSICDTLYQVAFKHRVPSFSGAGRAIAVLAHESWHLHGVSNEGLTNCYAFQSGVRLGVNLGLSESTARAMMREQLATNASDAAGKPQYLVPDGCHDGGPYDLSPTATAFP
;
A
#
# COMPACT_ATOMS: atom_id res chain seq x y z
N MET A 1 30.73 20.28 41.97
CA MET A 1 30.47 20.65 40.55
C MET A 1 29.91 19.42 39.83
N ASN A 2 28.59 19.23 39.73
CA ASN A 2 27.96 18.05 39.07
C ASN A 2 26.68 18.36 38.28
N VAL A 3 26.26 19.63 38.21
CA VAL A 3 24.96 20.03 37.63
C VAL A 3 24.97 20.01 36.10
N ALA A 4 26.12 20.24 35.45
CA ALA A 4 26.22 20.28 33.99
C ALA A 4 26.11 18.90 33.31
N GLY A 5 26.53 17.83 34.00
CA GLY A 5 26.49 16.46 33.46
C GLY A 5 25.08 15.86 33.43
N SER A 6 24.23 16.20 34.41
CA SER A 6 22.85 15.70 34.48
C SER A 6 21.98 16.29 33.37
N GLU A 7 22.10 17.60 33.09
CA GLU A 7 21.30 18.27 32.06
C GLU A 7 21.60 17.77 30.63
N LEU A 8 22.86 17.47 30.32
CA LEU A 8 23.26 16.89 29.03
C LEU A 8 22.71 15.47 28.86
N SER A 9 22.69 14.68 29.94
CA SER A 9 22.17 13.31 29.91
C SER A 9 20.64 13.27 29.71
N ASP A 10 19.92 14.21 30.31
CA ASP A 10 18.46 14.29 30.19
C ASP A 10 18.01 14.82 28.83
N THR A 11 18.74 15.76 28.23
CA THR A 11 18.47 16.24 26.87
C THR A 11 18.69 15.14 25.82
N LEU A 12 19.73 14.32 25.96
CA LEU A 12 19.97 13.16 25.09
C LEU A 12 18.87 12.09 25.25
N ARG A 13 18.47 11.75 26.48
CA ARG A 13 17.35 10.82 26.74
C ARG A 13 16.01 11.35 26.21
N ARG A 14 15.78 12.66 26.26
CA ARG A 14 14.55 13.29 25.74
C ARG A 14 14.51 13.22 24.21
N ARG A 15 15.63 13.52 23.54
CA ARG A 15 15.77 13.36 22.08
C ARG A 15 15.56 11.91 21.65
N ALA A 16 16.23 10.94 22.30
CA ALA A 16 16.07 9.53 21.97
C ALA A 16 14.61 9.03 22.09
N ARG A 17 13.86 9.52 23.09
CA ARG A 17 12.43 9.22 23.25
C ARG A 17 11.56 9.85 22.16
N VAL A 18 11.86 11.08 21.75
CA VAL A 18 11.16 11.76 20.65
C VAL A 18 11.39 11.00 19.33
N PHE A 19 12.63 10.61 19.03
CA PHE A 19 12.95 9.84 17.83
C PHE A 19 12.30 8.46 17.81
N ARG A 20 12.28 7.75 18.95
CA ARG A 20 11.57 6.46 19.03
C ARG A 20 10.08 6.63 18.74
N ARG A 21 9.45 7.67 19.29
CA ARG A 21 8.04 7.99 19.02
C ARG A 21 7.81 8.37 17.55
N ALA A 22 8.72 9.15 16.95
CA ALA A 22 8.65 9.52 15.55
C ALA A 22 8.74 8.29 14.62
N ARG A 23 9.66 7.37 14.88
CA ARG A 23 9.77 6.11 14.12
C ARG A 23 8.51 5.24 14.25
N ILE A 24 7.97 5.11 15.46
CA ILE A 24 6.70 4.39 15.68
C ILE A 24 5.56 5.08 14.91
N ALA A 25 5.49 6.42 14.93
CA ALA A 25 4.48 7.17 14.20
C ALA A 25 4.60 6.98 12.69
N VAL A 26 5.81 7.01 12.13
CA VAL A 26 6.04 6.74 10.70
C VAL A 26 5.68 5.31 10.33
N LEU A 27 6.06 4.32 11.14
CA LEU A 27 5.63 2.94 10.93
C LEU A 27 4.11 2.81 10.94
N ALA A 28 3.43 3.41 11.93
CA ALA A 28 1.97 3.40 11.99
C ALA A 28 1.33 4.09 10.77
N LEU A 29 1.94 5.15 10.26
CA LEU A 29 1.48 5.89 9.08
C LEU A 29 1.66 5.06 7.79
N VAL A 30 2.80 4.39 7.65
CA VAL A 30 3.05 3.44 6.53
C VAL A 30 2.04 2.30 6.57
N VAL A 31 1.84 1.68 7.74
CA VAL A 31 0.84 0.61 7.89
C VAL A 31 -0.55 1.13 7.57
N GLY A 32 -0.96 2.26 8.14
CA GLY A 32 -2.26 2.89 7.90
C GLY A 32 -2.51 3.23 6.42
N TYR A 33 -1.48 3.63 5.68
CA TYR A 33 -1.56 3.91 4.24
C TYR A 33 -2.06 2.71 3.43
N PHE A 34 -1.60 1.50 3.74
CA PHE A 34 -2.06 0.29 3.04
C PHE A 34 -3.52 -0.09 3.35
N PHE A 35 -4.11 0.50 4.39
CA PHE A 35 -5.53 0.32 4.73
C PHE A 35 -6.42 1.48 4.26
N LEU A 36 -5.87 2.52 3.63
CA LEU A 36 -6.66 3.62 3.06
C LEU A 36 -7.43 3.16 1.81
N PRO A 37 -8.65 3.68 1.58
CA PRO A 37 -9.42 3.42 0.35
C PRO A 37 -8.64 3.84 -0.90
N TYR A 38 -8.89 3.16 -2.02
CA TYR A 38 -8.18 3.38 -3.29
C TYR A 38 -8.16 4.85 -3.74
N ASP A 39 -9.28 5.56 -3.58
CA ASP A 39 -9.42 6.97 -3.95
C ASP A 39 -8.38 7.89 -3.25
N TRP A 40 -7.96 7.53 -2.04
CA TRP A 40 -6.95 8.28 -1.29
C TRP A 40 -5.51 7.86 -1.64
N GLN A 41 -5.30 6.60 -2.00
CA GLN A 41 -3.98 6.10 -2.45
C GLN A 41 -3.59 6.70 -3.81
N ALA A 42 -4.56 7.07 -4.64
CA ALA A 42 -4.32 7.77 -5.90
C ALA A 42 -3.81 9.21 -5.70
N VAL A 43 -4.21 9.88 -4.62
CA VAL A 43 -3.86 11.28 -4.33
C VAL A 43 -2.53 11.41 -3.57
N ILE A 44 -2.19 10.43 -2.74
CA ILE A 44 -0.98 10.46 -1.92
C ILE A 44 0.01 9.42 -2.47
N PRO A 45 1.01 9.81 -3.25
CA PRO A 45 1.96 8.87 -3.80
C PRO A 45 2.74 8.13 -2.73
N VAL A 46 2.90 6.81 -2.90
CA VAL A 46 3.59 5.95 -1.92
C VAL A 46 5.02 6.42 -1.61
N TRP A 47 5.70 7.07 -2.57
CA TRP A 47 7.05 7.59 -2.41
C TRP A 47 7.17 8.70 -1.35
N LEU A 48 6.10 9.44 -1.04
CA LEU A 48 6.10 10.45 0.03
C LEU A 48 6.35 9.82 1.41
N LEU A 49 5.85 8.61 1.64
CA LEU A 49 6.09 7.86 2.87
C LEU A 49 7.56 7.45 3.00
N PHE A 50 8.15 6.99 1.88
CA PHE A 50 9.56 6.64 1.82
C PHE A 50 10.47 7.86 1.98
N LEU A 51 10.09 9.02 1.45
CA LEU A 51 10.83 10.28 1.68
C LEU A 51 10.75 10.73 3.15
N GLY A 52 9.60 10.56 3.81
CA GLY A 52 9.45 10.82 5.24
C GLY A 52 10.36 9.92 6.10
N ALA A 53 10.41 8.62 5.77
CA ALA A 53 11.32 7.69 6.43
C ALA A 53 12.80 8.01 6.15
N LEU A 54 13.14 8.32 4.89
CA LEU A 54 14.49 8.70 4.49
C LEU A 54 14.95 9.98 5.19
N GLY A 55 14.08 10.99 5.30
CA GLY A 55 14.38 12.24 5.99
C GLY A 55 14.79 12.03 7.45
N LEU A 56 14.11 11.13 8.16
CA LEU A 56 14.46 10.78 9.55
C LEU A 56 15.83 10.10 9.67
N GLU A 57 16.16 9.19 8.74
CA GLU A 57 17.47 8.53 8.73
C GLU A 57 18.60 9.48 8.33
N VAL A 58 18.34 10.40 7.40
CA VAL A 58 19.28 11.45 7.00
C VAL A 58 19.55 12.43 8.14
N GLU A 59 18.52 12.86 8.88
CA GLU A 59 18.69 13.72 10.06
C GLU A 59 19.54 13.02 11.15
N PHE A 60 19.31 11.73 11.37
CA PHE A 60 20.10 10.93 12.31
C PHE A 60 21.57 10.82 11.88
N PHE A 61 21.81 10.49 10.60
CA PHE A 61 23.15 10.32 10.07
C PHE A 61 23.93 11.64 10.06
N LEU A 62 23.31 12.73 9.60
CA LEU A 62 23.90 14.07 9.61
C LEU A 62 24.11 14.58 11.03
N GLY A 63 23.19 14.29 11.96
CA GLY A 63 23.34 14.63 13.37
C GLY A 63 24.57 13.97 14.00
N GLY A 64 24.76 12.67 13.79
CA GLY A 64 25.94 11.95 14.25
C GLY A 64 27.24 12.42 13.56
N TYR A 65 27.19 12.61 12.25
CA TYR A 65 28.34 13.04 11.44
C TYR A 65 28.83 14.45 11.79
N LEU A 66 27.90 15.41 11.97
CA LEU A 66 28.23 16.78 12.37
C LEU A 66 28.76 16.85 13.80
N GLN A 67 28.27 16.00 14.70
CA GLN A 67 28.78 15.92 16.07
C GLN A 67 30.20 15.36 16.12
N GLN A 68 30.52 14.38 15.28
CA GLN A 68 31.88 13.86 15.11
C GLN A 68 32.83 14.90 14.49
N ARG A 69 32.39 15.66 13.48
CA ARG A 69 33.21 16.71 12.83
C ARG A 69 33.46 17.94 13.70
N ARG A 70 32.58 18.25 14.65
CA ARG A 70 32.75 19.40 15.55
C ARG A 70 33.81 19.18 16.63
N GLY A 71 34.46 18.01 16.69
CA GLY A 71 35.56 17.75 17.60
C GLY A 71 35.19 17.92 19.08
N GLN A 72 33.90 17.90 19.41
CA GLN A 72 33.48 17.93 20.80
C GLN A 72 33.97 16.62 21.43
N PRO A 73 34.84 16.66 22.45
CA PRO A 73 35.21 15.46 23.16
C PRO A 73 33.90 14.84 23.65
N ALA A 74 33.72 13.54 23.36
CA ALA A 74 32.65 12.79 24.01
C ALA A 74 32.72 13.15 25.50
N PRO A 75 31.58 13.48 26.16
CA PRO A 75 31.62 13.67 27.60
C PRO A 75 32.32 12.45 28.15
N SER A 76 33.42 12.66 28.87
CA SER A 76 34.20 11.63 29.50
C SER A 76 33.24 10.82 30.35
N SER A 77 32.69 9.75 29.77
CA SER A 77 32.18 8.65 30.55
C SER A 77 33.34 8.28 31.47
N PRO A 78 33.09 8.06 32.78
CA PRO A 78 34.10 7.43 33.61
C PRO A 78 34.60 6.24 32.81
N ASP A 79 35.91 6.26 32.57
CA ASP A 79 36.60 5.42 31.60
C ASP A 79 35.94 4.05 31.63
N ARG A 80 35.25 3.70 30.54
CA ARG A 80 34.60 2.40 30.47
C ARG A 80 35.78 1.47 30.31
N GLY A 81 36.25 0.95 31.44
CA GLY A 81 37.44 0.12 31.52
C GLY A 81 37.45 -0.93 30.41
N PRO A 82 38.63 -1.47 30.09
CA PRO A 82 38.82 -2.36 28.95
C PRO A 82 37.67 -3.38 28.86
N GLN A 83 37.12 -3.55 27.64
CA GLN A 83 35.93 -4.38 27.48
C GLN A 83 36.22 -5.78 28.03
N ALA A 84 35.20 -6.49 28.52
CA ALA A 84 35.41 -7.83 29.08
C ALA A 84 36.16 -8.79 28.13
N ARG A 85 36.08 -8.52 26.81
CA ARG A 85 36.86 -9.22 25.78
C ARG A 85 38.35 -8.80 25.77
N ASP A 86 38.65 -7.52 25.93
CA ASP A 86 40.02 -7.00 26.01
C ASP A 86 40.70 -7.46 27.30
N LEU A 87 39.98 -7.57 28.42
CA LEU A 87 40.48 -8.16 29.66
C LEU A 87 40.76 -9.66 29.52
N ALA A 88 39.96 -10.38 28.73
CA ALA A 88 40.17 -11.80 28.47
C ALA A 88 41.34 -12.05 27.49
N ASP A 89 41.53 -11.17 26.50
CA ASP A 89 42.58 -11.30 25.49
C ASP A 89 43.93 -10.70 25.93
N LEU A 90 43.93 -9.64 26.76
CA LEU A 90 45.14 -8.89 27.15
C LEU A 90 45.41 -8.88 28.67
N GLY A 91 44.42 -9.17 29.50
CA GLY A 91 44.52 -9.20 30.97
C GLY A 91 44.93 -10.56 31.53
N GLY A 92 45.63 -11.39 30.75
CA GLY A 92 46.16 -12.68 31.21
C GLY A 92 47.09 -12.49 32.41
N GLY A 93 47.09 -13.42 33.37
CA GLY A 93 47.70 -13.33 34.70
C GLY A 93 49.23 -13.19 34.80
N HIS A 94 49.91 -12.68 33.78
CA HIS A 94 51.36 -12.45 33.77
C HIS A 94 51.80 -11.16 34.49
N TRP A 95 50.88 -10.29 34.91
CA TRP A 95 51.22 -9.06 35.64
C TRP A 95 51.24 -9.22 37.16
N GLN A 96 51.02 -10.43 37.69
CA GLN A 96 50.90 -10.66 39.13
C GLN A 96 52.03 -11.51 39.73
N GLU A 97 52.99 -11.93 38.91
CA GLU A 97 54.11 -12.77 39.32
C GLU A 97 55.39 -12.30 38.62
N GLU A 98 55.98 -11.21 39.11
CA GLU A 98 57.41 -10.86 38.93
C GLU A 98 57.68 -9.56 39.71
N ASP A 99 58.11 -9.69 40.97
CA ASP A 99 59.45 -9.22 41.34
C ASP A 99 59.74 -9.56 42.81
N ASP A 100 60.71 -10.43 42.93
CA ASP A 100 61.44 -10.82 44.13
C ASP A 100 62.18 -9.63 44.76
N GLU A 101 62.35 -9.73 46.08
CA GLU A 101 63.59 -9.43 46.80
C GLU A 101 64.38 -8.19 46.36
N ASP A 102 64.07 -7.03 46.93
CA ASP A 102 65.12 -6.10 47.38
C ASP A 102 64.63 -5.20 48.52
N GLU A 103 65.37 -5.26 49.62
CA GLU A 103 65.10 -4.68 50.91
C GLU A 103 65.38 -3.16 50.88
N VAL A 104 64.36 -2.34 50.59
CA VAL A 104 64.44 -0.87 50.74
C VAL A 104 63.60 -0.46 51.96
N PRO A 105 64.19 0.12 53.02
CA PRO A 105 63.41 0.57 54.17
C PRO A 105 62.53 1.76 53.75
N PRO A 106 61.22 1.75 54.08
CA PRO A 106 60.36 2.85 53.69
C PRO A 106 60.73 4.12 54.47
N LEU A 107 61.16 5.15 53.72
CA LEU A 107 61.15 6.54 54.16
C LEU A 107 59.71 6.93 54.53
N ARG A 108 59.37 6.80 55.82
CA ARG A 108 58.12 7.28 56.41
C ARG A 108 58.14 8.80 56.48
N LEU A 109 57.81 9.45 55.37
CA LEU A 109 57.68 10.92 55.32
C LEU A 109 56.25 11.43 55.51
N PHE A 110 55.27 10.55 55.80
CA PHE A 110 53.89 10.97 56.02
C PHE A 110 53.26 10.26 57.23
N PRO A 111 52.57 10.98 58.14
CA PRO A 111 51.95 10.40 59.32
C PRO A 111 50.79 9.44 58.97
N PRO A 112 50.38 8.49 59.82
CA PRO A 112 49.50 7.37 59.42
C PRO A 112 48.00 7.69 59.42
N ASP A 113 47.62 8.95 59.62
CA ASP A 113 46.28 9.40 60.00
C ASP A 113 45.48 10.08 58.88
N TRP A 114 46.02 10.19 57.66
CA TRP A 114 45.37 10.86 56.51
C TRP A 114 44.77 9.91 55.46
N TYR A 115 44.76 8.59 55.68
CA TYR A 115 44.19 7.60 54.75
C TYR A 115 42.96 6.83 55.26
N SER A 116 42.30 7.28 56.32
CA SER A 116 40.96 6.81 56.67
C SER A 116 39.89 7.76 56.14
N VAL A 117 39.88 7.98 54.81
CA VAL A 117 38.63 8.34 54.15
C VAL A 117 37.74 7.10 54.30
N PRO A 118 36.56 7.18 54.94
CA PRO A 118 35.63 6.08 54.92
C PRO A 118 35.30 5.84 53.44
N GLN A 119 35.78 4.74 52.87
CA GLN A 119 35.21 4.17 51.66
C GLN A 119 33.83 3.65 52.04
N SER A 120 32.88 4.56 52.24
CA SER A 120 31.49 4.26 51.92
C SER A 120 31.47 4.16 50.39
N GLU A 121 31.87 3.02 49.85
CA GLU A 121 31.56 2.69 48.47
C GLU A 121 30.05 2.89 48.34
N PRO A 122 29.57 3.89 47.57
CA PRO A 122 28.16 3.96 47.28
C PRO A 122 27.87 2.66 46.54
N ALA A 123 27.08 1.77 47.15
CA ALA A 123 26.62 0.54 46.52
C ALA A 123 26.23 0.89 45.09
N GLU A 124 27.03 0.42 44.12
CA GLU A 124 26.80 0.78 42.73
C GLU A 124 25.36 0.39 42.44
N PRO A 125 24.51 1.33 41.97
CA PRO A 125 23.14 1.00 41.67
C PRO A 125 23.20 -0.11 40.63
N GLU A 126 22.79 -1.32 41.04
CA GLU A 126 22.77 -2.51 40.21
C GLU A 126 22.07 -2.11 38.91
N VAL A 127 22.85 -1.88 37.85
CA VAL A 127 22.33 -1.32 36.60
C VAL A 127 21.48 -2.43 36.02
N ALA A 128 20.17 -2.38 36.32
CA ALA A 128 19.19 -3.36 35.91
C ALA A 128 19.38 -3.61 34.41
N ARG A 129 19.99 -4.76 34.08
CA ARG A 129 20.32 -5.11 32.71
C ARG A 129 19.02 -4.98 31.91
N PRO A 130 18.96 -4.13 30.87
CA PRO A 130 17.73 -3.97 30.10
C PRO A 130 17.32 -5.35 29.60
N SER A 131 16.16 -5.81 30.07
CA SER A 131 15.67 -7.16 29.85
C SER A 131 15.69 -7.46 28.35
N TYR A 132 16.58 -8.37 27.94
CA TYR A 132 16.71 -8.88 26.58
C TYR A 132 15.35 -9.28 25.98
N TRP A 133 14.45 -9.74 26.84
CA TRP A 133 13.08 -10.09 26.50
C TRP A 133 12.28 -8.96 25.87
N ARG A 134 12.51 -7.69 26.25
CA ARG A 134 11.83 -6.54 25.61
C ARG A 134 12.17 -6.44 24.12
N TYR A 135 13.44 -6.66 23.75
CA TYR A 135 13.86 -6.63 22.35
C TYR A 135 13.32 -7.83 21.57
N VAL A 136 13.24 -9.01 22.20
CA VAL A 136 12.62 -10.20 21.60
C VAL A 136 11.13 -9.94 21.33
N VAL A 137 10.40 -9.38 22.30
CA VAL A 137 8.97 -9.05 22.15
C VAL A 137 8.76 -7.99 21.05
N GLU A 138 9.59 -6.94 21.01
CA GLU A 138 9.53 -5.92 19.95
C GLU A 138 9.78 -6.52 18.56
N ALA A 139 10.77 -7.42 18.43
CA ALA A 139 11.07 -8.09 17.16
C ALA A 139 9.94 -9.03 16.71
N VAL A 140 9.39 -9.83 17.63
CA VAL A 140 8.25 -10.72 17.34
C VAL A 140 7.02 -9.91 16.93
N ALA A 141 6.75 -8.79 17.61
CA ALA A 141 5.63 -7.90 17.24
C ALA A 141 5.82 -7.30 15.84
N ALA A 142 7.03 -6.83 15.50
CA ALA A 142 7.33 -6.31 14.17
C ALA A 142 7.14 -7.37 13.08
N VAL A 143 7.65 -8.59 13.31
CA VAL A 143 7.47 -9.72 12.38
C VAL A 143 5.99 -10.07 12.22
N ALA A 144 5.22 -10.11 13.31
CA ALA A 144 3.79 -10.39 13.27
C ALA A 144 3.01 -9.33 12.46
N ILE A 145 3.36 -8.04 12.59
CA ILE A 145 2.76 -6.96 11.80
C ILE A 145 3.07 -7.12 10.32
N VAL A 146 4.34 -7.33 9.97
CA VAL A 146 4.75 -7.55 8.56
C VAL A 146 4.08 -8.79 7.99
N ALA A 147 4.04 -9.89 8.75
CA ALA A 147 3.35 -11.11 8.35
C ALA A 147 1.84 -10.88 8.15
N GLY A 148 1.20 -10.09 9.02
CA GLY A 148 -0.20 -9.70 8.88
C GLY A 148 -0.47 -8.87 7.62
N ILE A 149 0.40 -7.91 7.31
CA ILE A 149 0.30 -7.08 6.09
C ILE A 149 0.49 -7.94 4.85
N LEU A 150 1.53 -8.77 4.81
CA LEU A 150 1.79 -9.67 3.69
C LEU A 150 0.65 -10.67 3.50
N PHE A 151 0.13 -11.23 4.59
CA PHE A 151 -1.01 -12.14 4.54
C PHE A 151 -2.25 -11.46 3.97
N TYR A 152 -2.53 -10.21 4.34
CA TYR A 152 -3.66 -9.45 3.80
C TYR A 152 -3.46 -9.05 2.33
N ALA A 153 -2.24 -8.63 1.97
CA ALA A 153 -1.88 -8.21 0.62
C ALA A 153 -1.88 -9.38 -0.38
N VAL A 154 -1.51 -10.59 0.06
CA VAL A 154 -1.48 -11.80 -0.78
C VAL A 154 -2.85 -12.47 -0.85
N ARG A 155 -3.83 -12.07 -0.03
CA ARG A 155 -5.18 -12.63 -0.18
C ARG A 155 -5.73 -12.26 -1.56
N PRO A 156 -6.27 -13.23 -2.30
CA PRO A 156 -6.97 -12.92 -3.53
C PRO A 156 -8.17 -12.03 -3.18
N HIS A 157 -8.27 -10.89 -3.85
CA HIS A 157 -9.36 -9.92 -3.71
C HIS A 157 -10.06 -9.76 -5.07
N GLY A 158 -11.31 -9.29 -5.07
CA GLY A 158 -12.09 -9.10 -6.29
C GLY A 158 -12.21 -10.38 -7.13
N TRP A 159 -12.01 -10.25 -8.44
CA TRP A 159 -12.20 -11.34 -9.41
C TRP A 159 -11.30 -12.56 -9.15
N ASP A 160 -10.08 -12.35 -8.65
CA ASP A 160 -9.15 -13.45 -8.36
C ASP A 160 -9.58 -14.28 -7.13
N ALA A 161 -10.42 -13.71 -6.26
CA ALA A 161 -11.02 -14.42 -5.13
C ALA A 161 -12.15 -15.38 -5.57
N VAL A 162 -12.69 -15.19 -6.77
CA VAL A 162 -13.78 -16.01 -7.31
C VAL A 162 -13.22 -17.37 -7.74
N SER A 163 -13.92 -18.44 -7.36
CA SER A 163 -13.52 -19.80 -7.73
C SER A 163 -13.42 -19.95 -9.24
N ALA A 164 -12.52 -20.81 -9.75
CA ALA A 164 -12.37 -21.00 -11.19
C ALA A 164 -13.68 -21.44 -11.87
N THR A 165 -14.46 -22.29 -11.19
CA THR A 165 -15.79 -22.72 -11.64
C THR A 165 -16.77 -21.56 -11.75
N ASP A 166 -16.82 -20.69 -10.74
CA ASP A 166 -17.72 -19.53 -10.75
C ASP A 166 -17.29 -18.49 -11.79
N ARG A 167 -15.97 -18.29 -11.98
CA ARG A 167 -15.43 -17.43 -13.05
C ARG A 167 -15.86 -17.94 -14.43
N ALA A 168 -15.69 -19.23 -14.69
CA ALA A 168 -16.12 -19.84 -15.96
C ALA A 168 -17.63 -19.68 -16.19
N ARG A 169 -18.45 -19.89 -15.14
CA ARG A 169 -19.89 -19.70 -15.20
C ARG A 169 -20.28 -18.25 -15.50
N ALA A 170 -19.60 -17.29 -14.86
CA ALA A 170 -19.84 -15.87 -15.06
C ALA A 170 -19.42 -15.41 -16.46
N GLN A 171 -18.25 -15.82 -16.93
CA GLN A 171 -17.81 -15.54 -18.30
C GLN A 171 -18.74 -16.15 -19.35
N ALA A 172 -19.34 -17.32 -19.10
CA ALA A 172 -20.34 -17.90 -19.97
C ALA A 172 -21.64 -17.06 -20.02
N VAL A 173 -22.05 -16.47 -18.90
CA VAL A 173 -23.15 -15.49 -18.86
C VAL A 173 -22.81 -14.27 -19.68
N PHE A 174 -21.64 -13.65 -19.45
CA PHE A 174 -21.22 -12.45 -20.19
C PHE A 174 -21.08 -12.72 -21.70
N SER A 175 -20.54 -13.89 -22.07
CA SER A 175 -20.41 -14.32 -23.47
C SER A 175 -21.75 -14.49 -24.16
N ARG A 176 -22.78 -14.97 -23.45
CA ARG A 176 -24.13 -15.08 -23.99
C ARG A 176 -24.76 -13.71 -24.21
N GLU A 177 -24.61 -12.78 -23.27
CA GLU A 177 -25.11 -11.41 -23.45
C GLU A 177 -24.38 -10.70 -24.61
N ALA A 178 -23.07 -10.88 -24.70
CA ALA A 178 -22.27 -10.36 -25.81
C ALA A 178 -22.70 -10.96 -27.15
N THR A 179 -23.01 -12.27 -27.20
CA THR A 179 -23.53 -12.94 -28.40
C THR A 179 -24.86 -12.33 -28.87
N GLN A 180 -25.73 -11.93 -27.94
CA GLN A 180 -27.00 -11.28 -28.30
C GLN A 180 -26.80 -9.91 -28.95
N ILE A 181 -25.83 -9.11 -28.46
CA ILE A 181 -25.52 -7.80 -29.02
C ILE A 181 -24.73 -7.93 -30.33
N ALA A 182 -23.71 -8.79 -30.35
CA ALA A 182 -22.86 -9.02 -31.51
C ALA A 182 -23.63 -9.61 -32.70
N GLY A 183 -24.69 -10.39 -32.44
CA GLY A 183 -25.47 -11.06 -33.49
C GLY A 183 -24.80 -12.33 -34.04
N HIS A 184 -23.67 -12.74 -33.47
CA HIS A 184 -22.97 -13.98 -33.79
C HIS A 184 -22.28 -14.52 -32.52
N PRO A 185 -21.82 -15.78 -32.52
CA PRO A 185 -21.12 -16.36 -31.38
C PRO A 185 -19.93 -15.49 -30.95
N ALA A 186 -19.95 -15.04 -29.70
CA ALA A 186 -18.95 -14.18 -29.09
C ALA A 186 -18.51 -14.74 -27.72
N ARG A 187 -17.26 -14.47 -27.35
CA ARG A 187 -16.66 -14.90 -26.08
C ARG A 187 -16.11 -13.71 -25.31
N ILE A 188 -16.35 -13.71 -24.01
CA ILE A 188 -15.85 -12.70 -23.07
C ILE A 188 -14.81 -13.31 -22.14
N GLY A 189 -13.59 -12.79 -22.21
CA GLY A 189 -12.46 -13.13 -21.37
C GLY A 189 -12.31 -12.14 -20.22
N CYS A 190 -12.02 -12.60 -19.01
CA CYS A 190 -11.57 -11.73 -17.93
C CYS A 190 -10.05 -11.87 -17.80
N ASP A 191 -9.31 -10.82 -18.13
CA ASP A 191 -7.85 -10.90 -18.28
C ASP A 191 -7.14 -10.73 -16.94
N THR A 192 -7.02 -11.82 -16.19
CA THR A 192 -6.24 -11.85 -14.94
C THR A 192 -4.73 -11.72 -15.16
N SER A 193 -4.25 -11.88 -16.40
CA SER A 193 -2.83 -11.77 -16.72
C SER A 193 -2.39 -10.34 -17.06
N GLY A 194 -3.35 -9.43 -17.31
CA GLY A 194 -3.08 -8.06 -17.77
C GLY A 194 -2.39 -8.00 -19.14
N LYS A 195 -2.51 -9.04 -19.94
CA LYS A 195 -1.83 -9.17 -21.25
C LYS A 195 -2.55 -8.40 -22.36
N TYR A 196 -3.86 -8.20 -22.22
CA TYR A 196 -4.75 -7.64 -23.23
C TYR A 196 -5.39 -6.31 -22.79
N VAL A 197 -5.70 -6.16 -21.51
CA VAL A 197 -6.37 -4.96 -20.95
C VAL A 197 -5.71 -4.49 -19.66
N GLY A 198 -6.03 -3.27 -19.22
CA GLY A 198 -5.40 -2.65 -18.04
C GLY A 198 -4.12 -1.89 -18.38
N PHE A 199 -3.09 -2.00 -17.53
CA PHE A 199 -1.90 -1.13 -17.49
C PHE A 199 -1.16 -0.93 -18.84
N VAL A 200 -1.33 -1.85 -19.80
CA VAL A 200 -0.67 -1.77 -21.11
C VAL A 200 -1.48 -0.95 -22.13
N GLN A 201 -2.80 -0.81 -21.95
CA GLN A 201 -3.71 -0.18 -22.91
C GLN A 201 -4.57 0.95 -22.30
N ASP A 202 -4.52 1.16 -20.97
CA ASP A 202 -5.40 2.09 -20.24
C ASP A 202 -6.88 1.96 -20.66
N ALA A 203 -7.32 0.71 -20.82
CA ALA A 203 -8.65 0.35 -21.30
C ALA A 203 -9.30 -0.67 -20.35
N ASP A 204 -10.60 -0.48 -20.11
CA ASP A 204 -11.43 -1.36 -19.27
C ASP A 204 -11.86 -2.64 -20.02
N GLY A 205 -11.78 -2.60 -21.35
CA GLY A 205 -12.08 -3.69 -22.26
C GLY A 205 -11.32 -3.55 -23.58
N VAL A 206 -11.28 -4.62 -24.37
CA VAL A 206 -10.79 -4.59 -25.75
C VAL A 206 -11.49 -5.69 -26.56
N ALA A 207 -11.89 -5.34 -27.78
CA ALA A 207 -12.45 -6.26 -28.75
C ALA A 207 -11.88 -5.98 -30.15
N ALA A 208 -11.69 -7.03 -30.93
CA ALA A 208 -11.44 -6.86 -32.36
C ALA A 208 -12.78 -6.54 -33.06
N VAL A 209 -12.80 -5.48 -33.87
CA VAL A 209 -13.99 -5.10 -34.63
C VAL A 209 -14.41 -6.23 -35.57
N GLY A 210 -15.65 -6.72 -35.43
CA GLY A 210 -16.16 -7.87 -36.19
C GLY A 210 -15.56 -9.22 -35.78
N GLY A 211 -14.77 -9.25 -34.70
CA GLY A 211 -14.16 -10.46 -34.16
C GLY A 211 -15.13 -11.27 -33.30
N SER A 212 -14.65 -12.36 -32.70
CA SER A 212 -15.47 -13.26 -31.86
C SER A 212 -15.04 -13.31 -30.39
N GLN A 213 -14.06 -12.49 -29.99
CA GLN A 213 -13.50 -12.49 -28.65
C GLN A 213 -13.25 -11.05 -28.19
N ALA A 214 -13.70 -10.74 -26.98
CA ALA A 214 -13.34 -9.55 -26.24
C ALA A 214 -12.74 -9.91 -24.88
N TYR A 215 -11.93 -9.02 -24.32
CA TYR A 215 -11.36 -9.13 -22.99
C TYR A 215 -11.76 -7.94 -22.14
N LEU A 216 -12.06 -8.18 -20.87
CA LEU A 216 -12.41 -7.18 -19.86
C LEU A 216 -11.41 -7.23 -18.72
N THR A 217 -11.21 -6.11 -18.06
CA THR A 217 -10.35 -6.05 -16.87
C THR A 217 -10.95 -6.84 -15.71
N PRO A 218 -10.13 -7.35 -14.77
CA PRO A 218 -10.62 -8.06 -13.60
C PRO A 218 -11.61 -7.26 -12.75
N SER A 219 -11.45 -5.94 -12.63
CA SER A 219 -12.36 -5.07 -11.87
C SER A 219 -13.76 -4.98 -12.49
N ILE A 220 -13.85 -4.88 -13.82
CA ILE A 220 -15.12 -4.90 -14.55
C ILE A 220 -15.78 -6.27 -14.40
N CYS A 221 -15.03 -7.36 -14.58
CA CYS A 221 -15.55 -8.71 -14.40
C CYS A 221 -16.06 -8.98 -12.98
N ASP A 222 -15.34 -8.53 -11.95
CA ASP A 222 -15.82 -8.64 -10.56
C ASP A 222 -17.14 -7.88 -10.39
N THR A 223 -17.22 -6.64 -10.85
CA THR A 223 -18.43 -5.81 -10.72
C THR A 223 -19.63 -6.48 -11.40
N LEU A 224 -19.46 -6.97 -12.64
CA LEU A 224 -20.51 -7.72 -13.34
C LEU A 224 -20.92 -8.98 -12.60
N TYR A 225 -19.97 -9.68 -11.97
CA TYR A 225 -20.25 -10.86 -11.16
C TYR A 225 -21.02 -10.52 -9.88
N GLN A 226 -20.67 -9.44 -9.19
CA GLN A 226 -21.41 -8.97 -8.02
C GLN A 226 -22.87 -8.68 -8.39
N VAL A 227 -23.12 -8.02 -9.52
CA VAL A 227 -24.47 -7.74 -10.02
C VAL A 227 -25.20 -9.04 -10.36
N ALA A 228 -24.62 -9.87 -11.23
CA ALA A 228 -25.30 -11.01 -11.83
C ALA A 228 -25.48 -12.22 -10.90
N PHE A 229 -24.54 -12.45 -9.98
CA PHE A 229 -24.52 -13.66 -9.15
C PHE A 229 -24.67 -13.39 -7.67
N LYS A 230 -24.33 -12.19 -7.20
CA LYS A 230 -24.48 -11.81 -5.79
C LYS A 230 -25.65 -10.85 -5.55
N HIS A 231 -26.27 -10.34 -6.61
CA HIS A 231 -27.32 -9.32 -6.56
C HIS A 231 -26.90 -8.10 -5.72
N ARG A 232 -25.64 -7.70 -5.85
CA ARG A 232 -25.04 -6.55 -5.18
C ARG A 232 -24.64 -5.52 -6.21
N VAL A 233 -24.92 -4.26 -5.89
CA VAL A 233 -24.47 -3.09 -6.66
C VAL A 233 -23.44 -2.37 -5.78
N PRO A 234 -22.12 -2.63 -5.94
CA PRO A 234 -21.11 -2.04 -5.06
C PRO A 234 -21.06 -0.51 -5.17
N SER A 235 -21.23 0.00 -6.38
CA SER A 235 -21.36 1.41 -6.72
C SER A 235 -22.35 1.55 -7.87
N PHE A 236 -23.23 2.54 -7.81
CA PHE A 236 -24.23 2.76 -8.87
C PHE A 236 -23.56 3.11 -10.20
N SER A 237 -22.70 4.13 -10.20
CA SER A 237 -21.90 4.54 -11.37
C SER A 237 -20.93 3.44 -11.80
N GLY A 238 -20.29 2.73 -10.85
CA GLY A 238 -19.37 1.64 -11.16
C GLY A 238 -20.06 0.43 -11.83
N ALA A 239 -21.23 0.03 -11.36
CA ALA A 239 -22.03 -1.01 -11.99
C ALA A 239 -22.55 -0.58 -13.37
N GLY A 240 -22.99 0.68 -13.50
CA GLY A 240 -23.35 1.28 -14.78
C GLY A 240 -22.21 1.22 -15.78
N ARG A 241 -21.00 1.65 -15.38
CA ARG A 241 -19.80 1.57 -16.23
C ARG A 241 -19.47 0.14 -16.63
N ALA A 242 -19.54 -0.82 -15.71
CA ALA A 242 -19.23 -2.22 -16.03
C ALA A 242 -20.20 -2.83 -17.06
N ILE A 243 -21.49 -2.53 -16.92
CA ILE A 243 -22.54 -2.91 -17.89
C ILE A 243 -22.28 -2.23 -19.24
N ALA A 244 -21.99 -0.93 -19.24
CA ALA A 244 -21.72 -0.16 -20.45
C ALA A 244 -20.46 -0.68 -21.18
N VAL A 245 -19.37 -1.00 -20.46
CA VAL A 245 -18.16 -1.56 -21.06
C VAL A 245 -18.44 -2.92 -21.71
N LEU A 246 -19.15 -3.84 -21.03
CA LEU A 246 -19.50 -5.12 -21.66
C LEU A 246 -20.36 -4.91 -22.93
N ALA A 247 -21.32 -4.01 -22.89
CA ALA A 247 -22.14 -3.68 -24.05
C ALA A 247 -21.30 -3.04 -25.18
N HIS A 248 -20.39 -2.13 -24.84
CA HIS A 248 -19.47 -1.46 -25.76
C HIS A 248 -18.59 -2.47 -26.51
N GLU A 249 -17.89 -3.33 -25.77
CA GLU A 249 -17.06 -4.36 -26.42
C GLU A 249 -17.89 -5.29 -27.30
N SER A 250 -19.14 -5.55 -26.92
CA SER A 250 -20.05 -6.38 -27.72
C SER A 250 -20.46 -5.71 -29.04
N TRP A 251 -20.56 -4.38 -29.09
CA TRP A 251 -20.80 -3.63 -30.33
C TRP A 251 -19.57 -3.55 -31.23
N HIS A 252 -18.37 -3.55 -30.66
CA HIS A 252 -17.17 -3.80 -31.45
C HIS A 252 -17.20 -5.19 -32.09
N LEU A 253 -17.56 -6.23 -31.34
CA LEU A 253 -17.75 -7.57 -31.92
C LEU A 253 -18.80 -7.57 -33.04
N HIS A 254 -19.89 -6.80 -32.91
CA HIS A 254 -20.87 -6.61 -33.98
C HIS A 254 -20.29 -6.01 -35.27
N GLY A 255 -19.14 -5.33 -35.20
CA GLY A 255 -18.47 -4.70 -36.34
C GLY A 255 -18.51 -3.18 -36.34
N VAL A 256 -18.98 -2.54 -35.27
CA VAL A 256 -18.94 -1.07 -35.14
C VAL A 256 -17.53 -0.66 -34.73
N SER A 257 -16.85 0.13 -35.56
CA SER A 257 -15.47 0.60 -35.30
C SER A 257 -15.39 1.99 -34.66
N ASN A 258 -16.47 2.77 -34.72
CA ASN A 258 -16.49 4.13 -34.20
C ASN A 258 -16.77 4.13 -32.69
N GLU A 259 -15.78 4.46 -31.87
CA GLU A 259 -15.81 4.46 -30.40
C GLU A 259 -17.02 5.22 -29.81
N GLY A 260 -17.31 6.43 -30.28
CA GLY A 260 -18.43 7.25 -29.81
C GLY A 260 -19.79 6.65 -30.16
N LEU A 261 -19.93 6.08 -31.36
CA LEU A 261 -21.12 5.38 -31.79
C LEU A 261 -21.31 4.07 -31.01
N THR A 262 -20.23 3.33 -30.77
CA THR A 262 -20.20 2.16 -29.90
C THR A 262 -20.69 2.53 -28.50
N ASN A 263 -20.24 3.64 -27.93
CA ASN A 263 -20.76 4.15 -26.64
C ASN A 263 -22.26 4.45 -26.69
N CYS A 264 -22.73 5.12 -27.74
CA CYS A 264 -24.14 5.41 -27.91
C CYS A 264 -25.00 4.13 -27.88
N TYR A 265 -24.61 3.13 -28.65
CA TYR A 265 -25.32 1.85 -28.69
C TYR A 265 -25.14 1.04 -27.41
N ALA A 266 -23.99 1.14 -26.74
CA ALA A 266 -23.71 0.50 -25.47
C ALA A 266 -24.65 1.00 -24.37
N PHE A 267 -24.90 2.31 -24.27
CA PHE A 267 -25.82 2.85 -23.29
C PHE A 267 -27.26 2.37 -23.52
N GLN A 268 -27.68 2.24 -24.78
CA GLN A 268 -29.02 1.75 -25.12
C GLN A 268 -29.17 0.25 -24.84
N SER A 269 -28.27 -0.56 -25.40
CA SER A 269 -28.27 -2.01 -25.21
C SER A 269 -27.95 -2.44 -23.76
N GLY A 270 -27.24 -1.59 -23.02
CA GLY A 270 -26.87 -1.77 -21.62
C GLY A 270 -28.09 -1.85 -20.69
N VAL A 271 -29.23 -1.26 -21.04
CA VAL A 271 -30.47 -1.38 -20.25
C VAL A 271 -30.93 -2.84 -20.22
N ARG A 272 -31.09 -3.46 -21.39
CA ARG A 272 -31.50 -4.87 -21.49
C ARG A 272 -30.45 -5.80 -20.91
N LEU A 273 -29.16 -5.49 -21.12
CA LEU A 273 -28.07 -6.25 -20.51
C LEU A 273 -28.16 -6.22 -18.98
N GLY A 274 -28.35 -5.05 -18.37
CA GLY A 274 -28.52 -4.91 -16.93
C GLY A 274 -29.71 -5.68 -16.39
N VAL A 275 -30.84 -5.69 -17.10
CA VAL A 275 -32.02 -6.50 -16.77
C VAL A 275 -31.71 -8.00 -16.82
N ASN A 276 -31.01 -8.45 -17.86
CA ASN A 276 -30.61 -9.86 -17.99
C ASN A 276 -29.61 -10.29 -16.90
N LEU A 277 -28.85 -9.35 -16.35
CA LEU A 277 -28.00 -9.56 -15.17
C LEU A 277 -28.75 -9.42 -13.84
N GLY A 278 -30.07 -9.21 -13.85
CA GLY A 278 -30.93 -9.25 -12.67
C GLY A 278 -31.24 -7.90 -12.02
N LEU A 279 -30.94 -6.78 -12.68
CA LEU A 279 -31.41 -5.46 -12.26
C LEU A 279 -32.88 -5.25 -12.66
N SER A 280 -33.58 -4.35 -11.96
CA SER A 280 -34.85 -3.83 -12.48
C SER A 280 -34.60 -2.97 -13.72
N GLU A 281 -35.56 -2.93 -14.64
CA GLU A 281 -35.45 -2.09 -15.84
C GLU A 281 -35.25 -0.61 -15.48
N SER A 282 -35.97 -0.11 -14.47
CA SER A 282 -35.82 1.26 -13.97
C SER A 282 -34.40 1.56 -13.48
N THR A 283 -33.76 0.60 -12.80
CA THR A 283 -32.40 0.75 -12.28
C THR A 283 -31.39 0.71 -13.41
N ALA A 284 -31.48 -0.29 -14.29
CA ALA A 284 -30.58 -0.41 -15.43
C ALA A 284 -30.66 0.83 -16.34
N ARG A 285 -31.87 1.33 -16.60
CA ARG A 285 -32.10 2.56 -17.38
C ARG A 285 -31.53 3.79 -16.69
N ALA A 286 -31.72 3.93 -15.38
CA ALA A 286 -31.14 5.04 -14.63
C ALA A 286 -29.60 5.04 -14.70
N MET A 287 -28.97 3.85 -14.60
CA MET A 287 -27.52 3.71 -14.75
C MET A 287 -27.04 4.13 -16.14
N MET A 288 -27.71 3.66 -17.21
CA MET A 288 -27.31 4.02 -18.59
C MET A 288 -27.53 5.50 -18.89
N ARG A 289 -28.57 6.11 -18.32
CA ARG A 289 -28.78 7.57 -18.40
C ARG A 289 -27.68 8.35 -17.70
N GLU A 290 -27.20 7.88 -16.55
CA GLU A 290 -26.05 8.49 -15.88
C GLU A 290 -24.80 8.41 -16.77
N GLN A 291 -24.48 7.23 -17.33
CA GLN A 291 -23.32 7.06 -18.21
C GLN A 291 -23.40 7.96 -19.45
N LEU A 292 -24.58 8.10 -20.05
CA LEU A 292 -24.79 9.01 -21.18
C LEU A 292 -24.62 10.47 -20.74
N ALA A 293 -25.17 10.86 -19.59
CA ALA A 293 -25.09 12.23 -19.09
C ALA A 293 -23.67 12.64 -18.69
N THR A 294 -22.85 11.73 -18.18
CA THR A 294 -21.44 11.99 -17.81
C THR A 294 -20.45 11.74 -18.95
N ASN A 295 -20.90 11.21 -20.10
CA ASN A 295 -20.00 10.83 -21.20
C ASN A 295 -19.10 11.98 -21.66
N ALA A 296 -19.60 13.22 -21.73
CA ALA A 296 -18.81 14.37 -22.14
C ALA A 296 -17.64 14.66 -21.18
N SER A 297 -17.86 14.54 -19.87
CA SER A 297 -16.78 14.70 -18.89
C SER A 297 -15.83 13.50 -18.88
N ASP A 298 -16.37 12.28 -19.01
CA ASP A 298 -15.57 11.05 -18.96
C ASP A 298 -14.69 10.88 -20.20
N ALA A 299 -15.14 11.39 -21.36
CA ALA A 299 -14.42 11.35 -22.63
C ALA A 299 -13.50 12.58 -22.86
N ALA A 300 -13.39 13.51 -21.91
CA ALA A 300 -12.63 14.75 -22.10
C ALA A 300 -11.16 14.52 -22.49
N GLY A 301 -10.54 13.45 -21.98
CA GLY A 301 -9.16 13.05 -22.33
C GLY A 301 -9.06 12.11 -23.55
N LYS A 302 -10.20 11.63 -24.07
CA LYS A 302 -10.28 10.66 -25.17
C LYS A 302 -11.49 10.98 -26.05
N PRO A 303 -11.46 12.06 -26.85
CA PRO A 303 -12.62 12.59 -27.56
C PRO A 303 -13.24 11.62 -28.57
N GLN A 304 -12.51 10.59 -29.00
CA GLN A 304 -13.05 9.52 -29.82
C GLN A 304 -14.22 8.77 -29.15
N TYR A 305 -14.28 8.74 -27.81
CA TYR A 305 -15.35 8.10 -27.03
C TYR A 305 -16.55 9.02 -26.78
N LEU A 306 -16.52 10.27 -27.26
CA LEU A 306 -17.64 11.18 -27.12
C LEU A 306 -18.81 10.69 -27.98
N VAL A 307 -19.99 10.54 -27.39
CA VAL A 307 -21.19 10.17 -28.14
C VAL A 307 -21.51 11.25 -29.20
N PRO A 308 -21.86 10.86 -30.43
CA PRO A 308 -22.16 11.81 -31.47
C PRO A 308 -23.50 12.52 -31.23
N ASP A 309 -23.67 13.72 -31.78
CA ASP A 309 -24.89 14.54 -31.61
C ASP A 309 -26.20 13.82 -31.98
N GLY A 310 -26.16 12.82 -32.87
CA GLY A 310 -27.32 12.01 -33.23
C GLY A 310 -27.73 10.95 -32.19
N CYS A 311 -27.03 10.87 -31.06
CA CYS A 311 -27.28 9.91 -29.98
C CYS A 311 -28.31 10.45 -28.97
N HIS A 312 -29.57 10.48 -29.38
CA HIS A 312 -30.69 10.87 -28.52
C HIS A 312 -31.96 10.14 -28.93
N ASP A 313 -33.01 10.25 -28.10
CA ASP A 313 -34.35 9.71 -28.39
C ASP A 313 -34.85 10.20 -29.76
N GLY A 314 -35.23 9.26 -30.64
CA GLY A 314 -35.66 9.52 -32.01
C GLY A 314 -34.55 10.04 -32.95
N GLY A 315 -33.29 10.05 -32.51
CA GLY A 315 -32.13 10.43 -33.32
C GLY A 315 -31.73 9.37 -34.34
N PRO A 316 -30.80 9.68 -35.27
CA PRO A 316 -30.34 8.72 -36.28
C PRO A 316 -29.60 7.50 -35.71
N TYR A 317 -29.16 7.56 -34.44
CA TYR A 317 -28.48 6.46 -33.76
C TYR A 317 -29.33 5.83 -32.63
N ASP A 318 -30.63 6.14 -32.59
CA ASP A 318 -31.56 5.43 -31.72
C ASP A 318 -31.82 4.03 -32.29
N LEU A 319 -31.58 2.99 -31.48
CA LEU A 319 -31.82 1.60 -31.81
C LEU A 319 -33.31 1.25 -31.84
N SER A 320 -34.16 2.08 -31.22
CA SER A 320 -35.62 1.89 -31.11
C SER A 320 -36.39 3.19 -31.36
N PRO A 321 -36.29 3.80 -32.55
CA PRO A 321 -36.81 5.15 -32.82
C PRO A 321 -38.35 5.25 -32.75
N THR A 322 -39.05 4.12 -32.70
CA THR A 322 -40.51 4.06 -32.54
C THR A 322 -40.97 3.97 -31.08
N ALA A 323 -40.04 3.85 -30.13
CA ALA A 323 -40.32 3.75 -28.70
C ALA A 323 -39.64 4.91 -27.95
N THR A 324 -40.33 5.55 -27.01
CA THR A 324 -39.78 6.64 -26.17
C THR A 324 -38.92 6.11 -25.02
N ALA A 325 -38.15 5.06 -25.30
CA ALA A 325 -37.45 4.24 -24.33
C ALA A 325 -35.93 4.44 -24.41
N PHE A 326 -35.48 5.64 -24.77
CA PHE A 326 -34.05 5.97 -24.83
C PHE A 326 -33.46 6.36 -23.45
N PRO A 327 -32.16 6.11 -23.21
CA PRO A 327 -31.38 5.07 -23.90
C PRO A 327 -31.98 3.69 -23.58
#